data_AF-A0A521Q5W9-F1
#
_entry.id   AF-A0A521Q5W9-F1
#
_cell.length_a   1.000
_cell.length_b   1.000
_cell.length_c   1.000
_cell.angle_alpha   90.00
_cell.angle_beta   90.00
_cell.angle_gamma   90.00
#
_symmetry.space_group_name_H-M   'P 1'
#
loop_
_entity.id
_entity.type
_entity.pdbx_description
1 polymer ?
#
loop_
_entity_poly.entity_id
_entity_poly.type
_entity_poly.pdbx_seq_one_letter_code
_entity_poly.pdbx_strand_id
1 'polypeptide(L)'
;MLFGDMLALTSSSFLTYRMRSFLTGLGIAIGIAAVILLTSIGEGLHQFMLSEFSQFGTNIISVQPGKTQTQGLNVGIFGSVRPLTLEDADALRRLPYVEYVIPGVAGTAELRANGRARRTMVLGEGRDFGKAFTMKVRSGSFWTDEDNEQARAQAVIGAKIQQELFAGTNPLGQYLRVGGQRYRVIGVMESKGQILGMDMDDAVFIPAARAMEMFNRPGLMEVNVSYRADVDADTVIRILTERLKERHGREDFTLISQEQALEVLSSVLDILTFAVGALGGISLLVGAVGILTIMTMAVTERTAEIGLLRALGAQEKQVLTLFLGEAILLSALGGIMGLAVGIGIAQTVHFFAPSFPVHTPWLYVFLAELTAVTIGLAAGVAPALRAARLDPVEALHAE
;
A
#
# COMPACT_ATOMS: atom_id res chain seq x y z
N MET A 1 -45.08 -18.63 10.48
CA MET A 1 -44.77 -17.27 10.96
C MET A 1 -44.37 -16.44 9.75
N LEU A 2 -44.99 -15.28 9.56
CA LEU A 2 -44.63 -14.35 8.49
C LEU A 2 -43.26 -13.72 8.82
N PHE A 3 -42.43 -13.45 7.81
CA PHE A 3 -41.06 -12.91 7.98
C PHE A 3 -41.05 -11.59 8.77
N GLY A 4 -42.11 -10.78 8.64
CA GLY A 4 -42.30 -9.52 9.38
C GLY A 4 -42.53 -9.72 10.89
N ASP A 5 -43.30 -10.73 11.29
CA ASP A 5 -43.52 -11.05 12.71
C ASP A 5 -42.23 -11.53 13.37
N MET A 6 -41.42 -12.29 12.61
CA MET A 6 -40.12 -12.79 13.08
C MET A 6 -39.14 -11.63 13.37
N LEU A 7 -39.09 -10.63 12.49
CA LEU A 7 -38.28 -9.41 12.68
C LEU A 7 -38.77 -8.55 13.86
N ALA A 8 -40.08 -8.39 14.02
CA ALA A 8 -40.65 -7.63 15.13
C ALA A 8 -40.35 -8.31 16.48
N LEU A 9 -40.56 -9.63 16.59
CA LEU A 9 -40.25 -10.41 17.80
C LEU A 9 -38.75 -10.38 18.15
N THR A 10 -37.88 -10.58 17.16
CA THR A 10 -36.42 -10.58 17.37
C THR A 10 -35.88 -9.21 17.80
N SER A 11 -36.44 -8.10 17.28
CA SER A 11 -36.03 -6.74 17.66
C SER A 11 -36.40 -6.35 19.10
N SER A 12 -37.49 -6.89 19.64
CA SER A 12 -37.96 -6.61 21.01
C SER A 12 -36.99 -7.10 22.08
N SER A 13 -36.31 -8.22 21.82
CA SER A 13 -35.30 -8.85 22.69
C SER A 13 -34.09 -7.93 22.97
N PHE A 14 -33.74 -7.06 22.02
CA PHE A 14 -32.61 -6.11 22.14
C PHE A 14 -32.88 -4.94 23.08
N LEU A 15 -34.15 -4.56 23.23
CA LEU A 15 -34.53 -3.43 24.06
C LEU A 15 -34.52 -3.79 25.55
N THR A 16 -34.67 -5.07 25.89
CA THR A 16 -34.65 -5.57 27.28
C THR A 16 -33.23 -5.56 27.88
N TYR A 17 -32.18 -5.86 27.10
CA TYR A 17 -30.78 -5.92 27.58
C TYR A 17 -29.83 -4.92 26.92
N ARG A 18 -30.25 -3.65 26.85
CA ARG A 18 -29.53 -2.55 26.19
C ARG A 18 -28.01 -2.54 26.41
N MET A 19 -27.53 -2.66 27.65
CA MET A 19 -26.10 -2.58 27.95
C MET A 19 -25.30 -3.75 27.36
N ARG A 20 -25.82 -4.97 27.45
CA ARG A 20 -25.11 -6.17 26.97
C ARG A 20 -25.16 -6.26 25.45
N SER A 21 -26.31 -5.99 24.86
CA SER A 21 -26.46 -5.92 23.41
C SER A 21 -25.56 -4.83 22.81
N PHE A 22 -25.44 -3.68 23.47
CA PHE A 22 -24.52 -2.62 23.08
C PHE A 22 -23.06 -3.06 23.18
N LEU A 23 -22.60 -3.62 24.30
CA LEU A 23 -21.22 -4.09 24.47
C LEU A 23 -20.85 -5.20 23.47
N THR A 24 -21.80 -6.10 23.18
CA THR A 24 -21.64 -7.17 22.19
C THR A 24 -21.51 -6.61 20.78
N GLY A 25 -22.43 -5.73 20.39
CA GLY A 25 -22.38 -5.04 19.11
C GLY A 25 -21.11 -4.21 18.95
N LEU A 26 -20.65 -3.55 20.03
CA LEU A 26 -19.41 -2.77 20.04
C LEU A 26 -18.18 -3.66 19.81
N GLY A 27 -18.09 -4.83 20.45
CA GLY A 27 -16.99 -5.77 20.21
C GLY A 27 -16.90 -6.24 18.76
N ILE A 28 -18.06 -6.58 18.17
CA ILE A 28 -18.16 -6.94 16.75
C ILE A 28 -17.77 -5.76 15.86
N ALA A 29 -18.32 -4.57 16.15
CA ALA A 29 -18.08 -3.37 15.38
C ALA A 29 -16.61 -2.95 15.37
N ILE A 30 -15.93 -2.99 16.53
CA ILE A 30 -14.50 -2.66 16.63
C ILE A 30 -13.65 -3.66 15.83
N GLY A 31 -13.94 -4.96 15.94
CA GLY A 31 -13.21 -5.98 15.20
C GLY A 31 -13.32 -5.79 13.69
N ILE A 32 -14.53 -5.52 13.19
CA ILE A 32 -14.80 -5.32 11.77
C ILE A 32 -14.23 -3.99 11.27
N ALA A 33 -14.37 -2.91 12.04
CA ALA A 33 -13.79 -1.62 11.71
C ALA A 33 -12.26 -1.72 11.55
N ALA A 34 -11.58 -2.44 12.46
CA ALA A 34 -10.13 -2.62 12.39
C ALA A 34 -9.68 -3.37 11.12
N VAL A 35 -10.36 -4.48 10.80
CA VAL A 35 -10.07 -5.28 9.59
C VAL A 35 -10.31 -4.46 8.31
N ILE A 36 -11.41 -3.71 8.26
CA ILE A 36 -11.77 -2.90 7.09
C ILE A 36 -10.83 -1.72 6.90
N LEU A 37 -10.44 -1.05 7.99
CA LEU A 37 -9.47 0.04 7.91
C LEU A 37 -8.15 -0.46 7.36
N LEU A 38 -7.61 -1.56 7.89
CA LEU A 38 -6.32 -2.05 7.44
C LEU A 38 -6.35 -2.55 6.00
N THR A 39 -7.37 -3.32 5.61
CA THR A 39 -7.51 -3.79 4.22
C THR A 39 -7.70 -2.63 3.24
N SER A 40 -8.43 -1.58 3.63
CA SER A 40 -8.62 -0.39 2.79
C SER A 40 -7.33 0.42 2.62
N ILE A 41 -6.52 0.51 3.67
CA ILE A 41 -5.21 1.17 3.63
C ILE A 41 -4.22 0.33 2.82
N GLY A 42 -4.21 -0.99 3.01
CA GLY A 42 -3.33 -1.90 2.27
C GLY A 42 -3.58 -1.87 0.77
N GLU A 43 -4.84 -2.01 0.35
CA GLU A 43 -5.21 -1.89 -1.06
C GLU A 43 -4.93 -0.50 -1.61
N GLY A 44 -5.27 0.55 -0.86
CA GLY A 44 -4.97 1.92 -1.24
C GLY A 44 -3.47 2.10 -1.48
N LEU A 45 -2.63 1.69 -0.53
CA LEU A 45 -1.17 1.80 -0.64
C LEU A 45 -0.62 0.98 -1.82
N HIS A 46 -1.19 -0.20 -2.07
CA HIS A 46 -0.83 -1.02 -3.23
C HIS A 46 -1.14 -0.30 -4.56
N GLN A 47 -2.35 0.25 -4.70
CA GLN A 47 -2.72 1.04 -5.88
C GLN A 47 -1.89 2.31 -6.03
N PHE A 48 -1.59 2.98 -4.92
CA PHE A 48 -0.72 4.14 -4.90
C PHE A 48 0.67 3.79 -5.42
N MET A 49 1.29 2.72 -4.90
CA MET A 49 2.61 2.28 -5.33
C MET A 49 2.62 1.84 -6.79
N LEU A 50 1.58 1.14 -7.27
CA LEU A 50 1.40 0.83 -8.69
C LEU A 50 1.32 2.11 -9.54
N SER A 51 0.58 3.12 -9.08
CA SER A 51 0.45 4.39 -9.78
C SER A 51 1.77 5.17 -9.81
N GLU A 52 2.50 5.21 -8.70
CA GLU A 52 3.81 5.84 -8.58
C GLU A 52 4.82 5.17 -9.52
N PHE A 53 4.90 3.84 -9.53
CA PHE A 53 5.79 3.12 -10.45
C PHE A 53 5.38 3.28 -11.92
N SER A 54 4.08 3.27 -12.23
CA SER A 54 3.62 3.54 -13.60
C SER A 54 4.04 4.92 -14.10
N GLN A 55 4.11 5.91 -13.20
CA GLN A 55 4.62 7.25 -13.52
C GLN A 55 6.13 7.27 -13.74
N PHE A 56 6.89 6.40 -13.09
CA PHE A 56 8.32 6.18 -13.36
C PHE A 56 8.57 5.26 -14.58
N GLY A 57 7.53 4.83 -15.30
CA GLY A 57 7.69 3.90 -16.41
C GLY A 57 7.56 2.45 -15.97
N THR A 58 6.85 1.68 -16.78
CA THR A 58 6.62 0.26 -16.56
C THR A 58 7.88 -0.51 -16.92
N ASN A 59 8.26 -1.48 -16.09
CA ASN A 59 9.30 -2.49 -16.40
C ASN A 59 10.72 -1.95 -16.25
N ILE A 60 11.06 -1.54 -15.02
CA ILE A 60 12.39 -1.10 -14.64
C ILE A 60 12.99 -2.07 -13.63
N ILE A 61 14.26 -2.43 -13.84
CA ILE A 61 15.09 -3.16 -12.90
C ILE A 61 16.17 -2.20 -12.40
N SER A 62 16.21 -1.95 -11.09
CA SER A 62 17.27 -1.17 -10.46
C SER A 62 18.44 -2.10 -10.12
N VAL A 63 19.63 -1.74 -10.60
CA VAL A 63 20.89 -2.40 -10.25
C VAL A 63 21.58 -1.54 -9.20
N GLN A 64 21.75 -2.06 -8.00
CA GLN A 64 22.40 -1.38 -6.89
C GLN A 64 23.75 -2.04 -6.57
N PRO A 65 24.78 -1.26 -6.19
CA PRO A 65 26.06 -1.81 -5.78
C PRO A 65 25.94 -2.49 -4.40
N GLY A 66 26.59 -3.66 -4.26
CA GLY A 66 26.62 -4.46 -3.04
C GLY A 66 25.64 -5.63 -3.06
N LYS A 67 25.89 -6.65 -2.22
CA LYS A 67 24.95 -7.74 -1.98
C LYS A 67 24.08 -7.42 -0.76
N THR A 68 22.76 -7.46 -0.92
CA THR A 68 21.77 -7.40 0.18
C THR A 68 21.58 -8.76 0.89
N GLN A 69 22.61 -9.61 0.99
CA GLN A 69 22.50 -10.83 1.81
C GLN A 69 22.38 -10.44 3.30
N THR A 70 21.14 -10.42 3.76
CA THR A 70 20.69 -10.09 5.11
C THR A 70 21.08 -11.16 6.13
N GLN A 71 22.13 -10.89 6.90
CA GLN A 71 22.21 -11.22 8.33
C GLN A 71 23.08 -10.16 9.01
N GLY A 72 22.44 -9.24 9.75
CA GLY A 72 23.06 -8.46 10.82
C GLY A 72 24.24 -7.54 10.44
N LEU A 73 24.04 -6.24 10.67
CA LEU A 73 25.00 -5.14 10.43
C LEU A 73 25.30 -4.84 8.96
N ASN A 74 25.05 -3.60 8.56
CA ASN A 74 25.85 -2.94 7.52
C ASN A 74 27.29 -2.84 8.03
N VAL A 75 28.06 -3.92 7.90
CA VAL A 75 29.50 -3.91 8.16
C VAL A 75 30.18 -3.28 6.95
N GLY A 76 30.09 -1.95 6.84
CA GLY A 76 30.91 -1.11 5.97
C GLY A 76 32.41 -1.14 6.31
N ILE A 77 32.89 -2.21 6.95
CA ILE A 77 34.26 -2.39 7.44
C ILE A 77 34.99 -3.52 6.70
N PHE A 78 34.30 -4.49 6.06
CA PHE A 78 34.97 -5.60 5.36
C PHE A 78 34.45 -5.94 3.95
N GLY A 79 33.38 -5.32 3.46
CA GLY A 79 32.93 -5.45 2.07
C GLY A 79 33.40 -4.28 1.23
N SER A 80 34.44 -4.46 0.40
CA SER A 80 34.72 -3.51 -0.69
C SER A 80 33.67 -3.71 -1.77
N VAL A 81 32.55 -3.01 -1.64
CA VAL A 81 31.55 -2.94 -2.70
C VAL A 81 32.22 -2.24 -3.88
N ARG A 82 32.45 -2.94 -4.99
CA ARG A 82 32.89 -2.32 -6.24
C ARG A 82 31.78 -1.35 -6.68
N PRO A 83 32.06 -0.05 -6.81
CA PRO A 83 31.05 0.88 -7.30
C PRO A 83 30.64 0.50 -8.73
N LEU A 84 29.36 0.67 -9.07
CA LEU A 84 28.92 0.56 -10.45
C LEU A 84 29.57 1.69 -11.26
N THR A 85 30.09 1.37 -12.43
CA THR A 85 30.75 2.36 -13.31
C THR A 85 29.85 2.75 -14.47
N LEU A 86 30.13 3.89 -15.11
CA LEU A 86 29.45 4.29 -16.35
C LEU A 86 29.68 3.27 -17.47
N GLU A 87 30.86 2.63 -17.50
CA GLU A 87 31.13 1.52 -18.43
C GLU A 87 30.23 0.30 -18.19
N ASP A 88 29.87 0.02 -16.94
CA ASP A 88 28.95 -1.07 -16.62
C ASP A 88 27.56 -0.73 -17.16
N ALA A 89 27.08 0.51 -17.01
CA ALA A 89 25.85 0.97 -17.63
C ALA A 89 25.89 0.85 -19.18
N ASP A 90 26.99 1.23 -19.82
CA ASP A 90 27.16 1.10 -21.27
C ASP A 90 27.21 -0.36 -21.73
N ALA A 91 27.75 -1.26 -20.91
CA ALA A 91 27.75 -2.69 -21.20
C ALA A 91 26.35 -3.30 -21.12
N LEU A 92 25.52 -2.87 -20.16
CA LEU A 92 24.13 -3.32 -20.02
C LEU A 92 23.26 -2.86 -21.20
N ARG A 93 23.55 -1.69 -21.75
CA ARG A 93 22.81 -1.11 -22.88
C ARG A 93 22.81 -1.98 -24.14
N ARG A 94 23.84 -2.82 -24.31
CA ARG A 94 24.02 -3.66 -25.51
C ARG A 94 23.34 -5.03 -25.40
N LEU A 95 22.69 -5.31 -24.28
CA LEU A 95 22.04 -6.59 -24.02
C LEU A 95 20.70 -6.70 -24.75
N PRO A 96 20.25 -7.93 -25.08
CA PRO A 96 18.92 -8.13 -25.64
C PRO A 96 17.83 -7.71 -24.64
N TYR A 97 16.69 -7.27 -25.16
CA TYR A 97 15.50 -6.86 -24.41
C TYR A 97 15.62 -5.57 -23.59
N VAL A 98 16.84 -5.02 -23.43
CA VAL A 98 17.06 -3.72 -22.80
C VAL A 98 16.69 -2.60 -23.78
N GLU A 99 15.78 -1.72 -23.36
CA GLU A 99 15.39 -0.55 -24.15
C GLU A 99 16.21 0.69 -23.77
N TYR A 100 16.33 0.94 -22.46
CA TYR A 100 17.00 2.11 -21.92
C TYR A 100 17.83 1.74 -20.69
N VAL A 101 18.98 2.40 -20.53
CA VAL A 101 19.83 2.29 -19.34
C VAL A 101 20.09 3.68 -18.80
N ILE A 102 19.86 3.84 -17.50
CA ILE A 102 19.90 5.11 -16.81
C ILE A 102 20.86 4.98 -15.63
N PRO A 103 22.10 5.48 -15.77
CA PRO A 103 22.99 5.65 -14.63
C PRO A 103 22.43 6.74 -13.71
N GLY A 104 22.33 6.43 -12.41
CA GLY A 104 21.75 7.31 -11.40
C GLY A 104 22.77 7.74 -10.34
N VAL A 105 22.86 9.04 -10.11
CA VAL A 105 23.60 9.65 -8.99
C VAL A 105 22.78 10.77 -8.41
N ALA A 106 22.38 10.66 -7.15
CA ALA A 106 21.61 11.70 -6.47
C ALA A 106 22.44 12.39 -5.38
N GLY A 107 22.18 13.67 -5.18
CA GLY A 107 22.71 14.42 -4.05
C GLY A 107 22.10 15.81 -3.97
N THR A 108 22.36 16.51 -2.87
CA THR A 108 21.85 17.88 -2.69
C THR A 108 22.95 18.88 -2.99
N ALA A 109 22.66 19.90 -3.80
CA ALA A 109 23.59 20.99 -4.06
C ALA A 109 22.89 22.36 -3.97
N GLU A 110 23.69 23.40 -3.79
CA GLU A 110 23.21 24.78 -3.88
C GLU A 110 23.18 25.22 -5.35
N LEU A 111 22.02 25.67 -5.78
CA LEU A 111 21.75 26.30 -7.05
C LEU A 111 21.88 27.81 -6.91
N ARG A 112 22.54 28.48 -7.86
CA ARG A 112 22.58 29.94 -7.95
C ARG A 112 22.33 30.43 -9.38
N ALA A 113 21.37 31.32 -9.55
CA ALA A 113 21.13 32.06 -10.78
C ALA A 113 20.49 33.41 -10.47
N ASN A 114 20.77 34.44 -11.27
CA ASN A 114 20.14 35.76 -11.18
C ASN A 114 20.13 36.39 -9.77
N GLY A 115 21.22 36.20 -9.00
CA GLY A 115 21.33 36.72 -7.64
C GLY A 115 20.51 35.96 -6.57
N ARG A 116 19.83 34.88 -6.96
CA ARG A 116 19.05 34.00 -6.06
C ARG A 116 19.80 32.69 -5.85
N ALA A 117 19.58 32.10 -4.68
CA ALA A 117 20.16 30.82 -4.29
C ALA A 117 19.09 29.90 -3.69
N ARG A 118 19.18 28.59 -4.00
CA ARG A 118 18.29 27.57 -3.45
C ARG A 118 19.05 26.27 -3.31
N ARG A 119 18.89 25.57 -2.19
CA ARG A 119 19.47 24.24 -2.01
C ARG A 119 18.42 23.19 -2.39
N THR A 120 18.74 22.32 -3.33
CA THR A 120 17.80 21.29 -3.79
C THR A 120 18.47 20.02 -4.27
N MET A 121 17.66 19.02 -4.62
CA MET A 121 18.08 17.76 -5.19
C MET A 121 18.65 17.96 -6.60
N VAL A 122 19.84 17.43 -6.82
CA VAL A 122 20.48 17.30 -8.12
C VAL A 122 20.55 15.83 -8.47
N LEU A 123 19.97 15.50 -9.63
CA LEU A 123 19.90 14.16 -10.18
C LEU A 123 20.84 14.07 -11.37
N GLY A 124 21.86 13.24 -11.22
CA GLY A 124 22.82 12.85 -12.23
C GLY A 124 22.25 11.68 -13.02
N GLU A 125 21.78 11.95 -14.23
CA GLU A 125 21.00 11.01 -15.02
C GLU A 125 21.61 10.76 -16.40
N GLY A 126 21.19 9.66 -17.03
CA GLY A 126 21.50 9.35 -18.42
C GLY A 126 20.61 10.09 -19.43
N ARG A 127 21.00 10.06 -20.70
CA ARG A 127 20.24 10.67 -21.82
C ARG A 127 18.84 10.08 -22.00
N ASP A 128 18.64 8.83 -21.60
CA ASP A 128 17.37 8.12 -21.78
C ASP A 128 16.43 8.28 -20.59
N PHE A 129 16.83 9.01 -19.54
CA PHE A 129 16.02 9.25 -18.35
C PHE A 129 14.63 9.77 -18.71
N GLY A 130 14.55 10.79 -19.58
CA GLY A 130 13.28 11.36 -20.00
C GLY A 130 12.35 10.36 -20.71
N LYS A 131 12.91 9.39 -21.44
CA LYS A 131 12.15 8.37 -22.16
C LYS A 131 11.73 7.22 -21.24
N ALA A 132 12.66 6.70 -20.44
CA ALA A 132 12.40 5.60 -19.53
C ALA A 132 11.38 5.96 -18.46
N PHE A 133 11.49 7.17 -17.90
CA PHE A 133 10.63 7.64 -16.81
C PHE A 133 9.40 8.45 -17.27
N THR A 134 9.10 8.43 -18.58
CA THR A 134 8.00 9.21 -19.19
C THR A 134 8.00 10.68 -18.71
N MET A 135 9.19 11.28 -18.64
CA MET A 135 9.36 12.64 -18.17
C MET A 135 9.37 13.59 -19.37
N LYS A 136 8.32 14.39 -19.49
CA LYS A 136 8.16 15.34 -20.60
C LYS A 136 8.89 16.64 -20.32
N VAL A 137 9.55 17.17 -21.35
CA VAL A 137 10.17 18.50 -21.33
C VAL A 137 9.14 19.50 -21.85
N ARG A 138 8.78 20.50 -21.04
CA ARG A 138 7.85 21.57 -21.44
C ARG A 138 8.46 22.49 -22.48
N SER A 139 9.75 22.83 -22.32
CA SER A 139 10.46 23.74 -23.21
C SER A 139 11.93 23.38 -23.31
N GLY A 140 12.50 23.44 -24.52
CA GLY A 140 13.86 22.98 -24.79
C GLY A 140 13.91 21.48 -25.08
N SER A 141 15.02 20.83 -24.75
CA SER A 141 15.20 19.38 -24.93
C SER A 141 16.08 18.77 -23.85
N PHE A 142 15.99 17.45 -23.67
CA PHE A 142 17.07 16.71 -23.01
C PHE A 142 18.32 16.67 -23.91
N TRP A 143 19.46 16.36 -23.31
CA TRP A 143 20.71 16.20 -24.04
C TRP A 143 20.68 14.93 -24.89
N THR A 144 21.01 15.07 -26.18
CA THR A 144 20.97 14.02 -27.20
C THR A 144 22.37 13.59 -27.57
N ASP A 145 22.89 12.58 -26.85
CA ASP A 145 24.24 12.01 -27.00
C ASP A 145 25.35 12.80 -26.31
N GLU A 146 25.86 12.19 -25.25
CA GLU A 146 27.17 12.46 -24.69
C GLU A 146 27.85 11.12 -24.46
N ASP A 147 29.08 10.98 -24.93
CA ASP A 147 29.98 10.00 -24.35
C ASP A 147 30.07 10.33 -22.86
N ASN A 148 29.83 9.34 -22.01
CA ASN A 148 29.83 9.49 -20.56
C ASN A 148 31.11 10.19 -20.05
N GLU A 149 32.25 10.04 -20.74
CA GLU A 149 33.53 10.65 -20.39
C GLU A 149 33.65 12.16 -20.73
N GLN A 150 32.89 12.67 -21.70
CA GLN A 150 32.95 14.07 -22.16
C GLN A 150 31.60 14.79 -22.04
N ALA A 151 30.84 14.45 -21.00
CA ALA A 151 29.55 15.07 -20.75
C ALA A 151 29.68 16.61 -20.70
N ARG A 152 28.86 17.34 -21.46
CA ARG A 152 28.89 18.81 -21.45
C ARG A 152 28.20 19.29 -20.18
N ALA A 153 28.57 20.48 -19.72
CA ALA A 153 27.93 21.10 -18.57
C ALA A 153 26.54 21.65 -18.96
N GLN A 154 25.58 20.75 -19.12
CA GLN A 154 24.19 21.02 -19.48
C GLN A 154 23.28 20.64 -18.30
N ALA A 155 22.20 21.40 -18.13
CA ALA A 155 21.21 21.15 -17.10
C ALA A 155 19.79 21.24 -17.67
N VAL A 156 18.93 20.38 -17.16
CA VAL A 156 17.48 20.47 -17.32
C VAL A 156 16.89 20.74 -15.94
N ILE A 157 15.99 21.70 -15.83
CA ILE A 157 15.49 22.17 -14.52
C ILE A 157 14.01 21.86 -14.34
N GLY A 158 13.60 21.61 -13.09
CA GLY A 158 12.19 21.49 -12.73
C GLY A 158 11.42 22.81 -12.83
N ALA A 159 10.09 22.72 -12.90
CA ALA A 159 9.20 23.88 -13.08
C ALA A 159 9.28 24.89 -11.93
N LYS A 160 9.50 24.44 -10.70
CA LYS A 160 9.63 25.30 -9.51
C LYS A 160 10.95 26.05 -9.52
N ILE A 161 12.04 25.38 -9.91
CA ILE A 161 13.36 25.99 -10.08
C ILE A 161 13.31 27.12 -11.12
N GLN A 162 12.60 26.92 -12.24
CA GLN A 162 12.37 27.98 -13.23
C GLN A 162 11.67 29.18 -12.59
N GLN A 163 10.56 28.97 -11.89
CA GLN A 163 9.77 30.06 -11.31
C GLN A 163 10.58 30.85 -10.28
N GLU A 164 11.27 30.16 -9.38
CA GLU A 164 11.96 30.81 -8.26
C GLU A 164 13.30 31.45 -8.65
N LEU A 165 14.16 30.74 -9.42
CA LEU A 165 15.49 31.26 -9.77
C LEU A 165 15.48 32.16 -11.01
N PHE A 166 14.51 31.99 -11.91
CA PHE A 166 14.43 32.75 -13.17
C PHE A 166 13.26 33.73 -13.24
N ALA A 167 12.42 33.83 -12.21
CA ALA A 167 11.36 34.85 -12.08
C ALA A 167 10.39 34.92 -13.28
N GLY A 168 10.16 33.81 -13.99
CA GLY A 168 9.35 33.78 -15.21
C GLY A 168 10.06 34.28 -16.49
N THR A 169 11.36 34.61 -16.43
CA THR A 169 12.17 34.80 -17.64
C THR A 169 12.51 33.46 -18.29
N ASN A 170 12.80 33.46 -19.59
CA ASN A 170 13.16 32.24 -20.31
C ASN A 170 14.53 31.72 -19.82
N PRO A 171 14.60 30.57 -19.13
CA PRO A 171 15.86 30.06 -18.59
C PRO A 171 16.73 29.41 -19.67
N LEU A 172 16.16 29.07 -20.84
CA LEU A 172 16.87 28.35 -21.90
C LEU A 172 18.05 29.17 -22.40
N GLY A 173 19.21 28.52 -22.45
CA GLY A 173 20.48 29.12 -22.86
C GLY A 173 21.19 29.90 -21.76
N GLN A 174 20.54 30.20 -20.64
CA GLN A 174 21.17 30.88 -19.50
C GLN A 174 22.05 29.92 -18.70
N TYR A 175 22.92 30.50 -17.86
CA TYR A 175 23.79 29.72 -16.99
C TYR A 175 23.20 29.60 -15.58
N LEU A 176 23.14 28.37 -15.08
CA LEU A 176 22.83 28.02 -13.71
C LEU A 176 24.12 27.52 -13.03
N ARG A 177 24.45 28.05 -11.85
CA ARG A 177 25.51 27.45 -11.03
C ARG A 177 24.91 26.36 -10.17
N VAL A 178 25.48 25.16 -10.25
CA VAL A 178 25.08 23.97 -9.48
C VAL A 178 26.32 23.48 -8.75
N GLY A 179 26.31 23.46 -7.41
CA GLY A 179 27.45 22.96 -6.64
C GLY A 179 28.78 23.69 -6.91
N GLY A 180 28.73 24.95 -7.33
CA GLY A 180 29.90 25.76 -7.69
C GLY A 180 30.32 25.69 -9.16
N GLN A 181 29.84 24.72 -9.94
CA GLN A 181 30.11 24.59 -11.37
C GLN A 181 29.02 25.27 -12.21
N ARG A 182 29.35 25.74 -13.43
CA ARG A 182 28.39 26.42 -14.33
C ARG A 182 27.82 25.43 -15.35
N TYR A 183 26.50 25.34 -15.39
CA TYR A 183 25.75 24.55 -16.36
C TYR A 183 24.90 25.45 -17.25
N ARG A 184 24.79 25.13 -18.53
CA ARG A 184 23.86 25.78 -19.45
C ARG A 184 22.50 25.11 -19.34
N VAL A 185 21.46 25.88 -19.08
CA VAL A 185 20.10 25.34 -19.04
C VAL A 185 19.63 25.10 -20.48
N ILE A 186 19.29 23.86 -20.81
CA ILE A 186 18.85 23.45 -22.15
C ILE A 186 17.41 22.96 -22.21
N GLY A 187 16.81 22.72 -21.05
CA GLY A 187 15.43 22.26 -20.94
C GLY A 187 14.79 22.64 -19.62
N VAL A 188 13.46 22.72 -19.64
CA VAL A 188 12.61 22.83 -18.45
C VAL A 188 11.60 21.70 -18.48
N MET A 189 11.53 20.95 -17.38
CA MET A 189 10.58 19.85 -17.23
C MET A 189 9.15 20.33 -17.16
N GLU A 190 8.22 19.52 -17.66
CA GLU A 190 6.81 19.64 -17.31
C GLU A 190 6.63 19.41 -15.80
N SER A 191 5.72 20.16 -15.18
CA SER A 191 5.42 19.99 -13.76
C SER A 191 4.75 18.64 -13.55
N LYS A 192 5.35 17.83 -12.68
CA LYS A 192 4.88 16.48 -12.33
C LYS A 192 4.57 16.35 -10.84
N GLY A 193 5.12 17.24 -10.01
CA GLY A 193 4.90 17.28 -8.57
C GLY A 193 5.79 16.30 -7.80
N GLN A 194 5.26 15.72 -6.74
CA GLN A 194 5.98 14.82 -5.85
C GLN A 194 5.78 13.36 -6.30
N ILE A 195 6.88 12.62 -6.45
CA ILE A 195 6.87 11.20 -6.82
C ILE A 195 7.77 10.44 -5.83
N LEU A 196 7.24 9.39 -5.18
CA LEU A 196 7.89 8.66 -4.08
C LEU A 196 8.50 9.57 -3.00
N GLY A 197 7.79 10.65 -2.66
CA GLY A 197 8.23 11.62 -1.67
C GLY A 197 9.26 12.64 -2.17
N MET A 198 9.70 12.56 -3.44
CA MET A 198 10.65 13.50 -4.05
C MET A 198 9.93 14.51 -4.94
N ASP A 199 10.14 15.81 -4.71
CA ASP A 199 9.57 16.89 -5.53
C ASP A 199 10.39 17.03 -6.84
N MET A 200 9.86 16.50 -7.95
CA MET A 200 10.50 16.56 -9.27
C MET A 200 10.51 17.98 -9.85
N ASP A 201 9.60 18.84 -9.39
CA ASP A 201 9.53 20.23 -9.85
C ASP A 201 10.63 21.08 -9.21
N ASP A 202 11.10 20.67 -8.03
CA ASP A 202 12.23 21.24 -7.31
C ASP A 202 13.56 20.56 -7.64
N ALA A 203 13.65 19.68 -8.64
CA ALA A 203 14.89 18.99 -8.98
C ALA A 203 15.67 19.67 -10.12
N VAL A 204 16.98 19.41 -10.19
CA VAL A 204 17.82 19.73 -11.36
C VAL A 204 18.48 18.47 -11.87
N PHE A 205 18.36 18.24 -13.18
CA PHE A 205 18.90 17.09 -13.88
C PHE A 205 20.17 17.50 -14.62
N ILE A 206 21.27 16.78 -14.37
CA ILE A 206 22.56 16.95 -15.04
C ILE A 206 23.09 15.60 -15.52
N PRO A 207 24.06 15.53 -16.43
CA PRO A 207 24.68 14.26 -16.82
C PRO A 207 25.31 13.53 -15.63
N ALA A 208 25.10 12.21 -15.54
CA ALA A 208 25.60 11.37 -14.45
C ALA A 208 27.11 11.54 -14.18
N ALA A 209 27.94 11.62 -15.22
CA ALA A 209 29.38 11.84 -15.08
C ALA A 209 29.72 13.17 -14.36
N ARG A 210 28.96 14.24 -14.63
CA ARG A 210 29.12 15.54 -13.97
C ARG A 210 28.65 15.51 -12.53
N ALA A 211 27.58 14.77 -12.24
CA ALA A 211 27.14 14.55 -10.87
C ALA A 211 28.17 13.75 -10.06
N MET A 212 28.78 12.71 -10.64
CA MET A 212 29.86 11.95 -9.99
C MET A 212 31.05 12.85 -9.64
N GLU A 213 31.49 13.69 -10.58
CA GLU A 213 32.57 14.66 -10.37
C GLU A 213 32.20 15.66 -9.26
N MET A 214 31.02 16.27 -9.34
CA MET A 214 30.53 17.27 -8.39
C MET A 214 30.38 16.72 -6.97
N PHE A 215 29.91 15.48 -6.83
CA PHE A 215 29.73 14.82 -5.53
C PHE A 215 30.96 14.00 -5.08
N ASN A 216 32.07 14.07 -5.82
CA ASN A 216 33.30 13.32 -5.56
C ASN A 216 33.04 11.81 -5.33
N ARG A 217 32.22 11.20 -6.19
CA ARG A 217 31.86 9.78 -6.08
C ARG A 217 32.68 8.92 -7.04
N PRO A 218 33.21 7.77 -6.57
CA PRO A 218 33.98 6.85 -7.41
C PRO A 218 33.10 6.00 -8.34
N GLY A 219 31.78 6.04 -8.20
CA GLY A 219 30.83 5.29 -9.03
C GLY A 219 29.39 5.73 -8.85
N LEU A 220 28.51 5.04 -9.57
CA LEU A 220 27.06 5.25 -9.60
C LEU A 220 26.39 4.75 -8.31
N MET A 221 25.28 5.38 -7.95
CA MET A 221 24.45 4.93 -6.83
C MET A 221 23.57 3.76 -7.25
N GLU A 222 23.07 3.81 -8.48
CA GLU A 222 22.30 2.75 -9.09
C GLU A 222 22.37 2.87 -10.62
N VAL A 223 21.98 1.80 -11.30
CA VAL A 223 21.72 1.79 -12.74
C VAL A 223 20.32 1.24 -12.95
N ASN A 224 19.40 2.08 -13.41
CA ASN A 224 18.06 1.64 -13.75
C ASN A 224 18.06 1.13 -15.20
N VAL A 225 17.48 -0.04 -15.42
CA VAL A 225 17.39 -0.69 -16.73
C VAL A 225 15.93 -0.89 -17.08
N SER A 226 15.47 -0.22 -18.14
CA SER A 226 14.14 -0.45 -18.71
C SER A 226 14.21 -1.57 -19.74
N TYR A 227 13.24 -2.48 -19.70
CA TYR A 227 13.18 -3.63 -20.57
C TYR A 227 11.83 -3.76 -21.29
N ARG A 228 11.86 -4.47 -22.41
CA ARG A 228 10.68 -4.68 -23.26
C ARG A 228 9.55 -5.40 -22.50
N ALA A 229 8.32 -4.90 -22.66
CA ALA A 229 7.16 -5.40 -21.93
C ALA A 229 6.68 -6.81 -22.31
N ASP A 230 7.15 -7.38 -23.42
CA ASP A 230 6.83 -8.74 -23.83
C ASP A 230 7.72 -9.80 -23.17
N VAL A 231 8.66 -9.39 -22.31
CA VAL A 231 9.64 -10.29 -21.68
C VAL A 231 9.45 -10.29 -20.17
N ASP A 232 9.57 -11.47 -19.58
CA ASP A 232 9.50 -11.66 -18.14
C ASP A 232 10.72 -11.06 -17.41
N ALA A 233 10.47 -10.42 -16.27
CA ALA A 233 11.49 -9.72 -15.49
C ALA A 233 12.64 -10.64 -15.07
N ASP A 234 12.35 -11.87 -14.65
CA ASP A 234 13.37 -12.83 -14.19
C ASP A 234 14.32 -13.23 -15.32
N THR A 235 13.82 -13.29 -16.55
CA THR A 235 14.66 -13.54 -17.72
C THR A 235 15.66 -12.41 -17.94
N VAL A 236 15.21 -11.16 -17.82
CA VAL A 236 16.09 -9.98 -17.95
C VAL A 236 17.08 -9.92 -16.79
N ILE A 237 16.62 -10.13 -15.55
CA ILE A 237 17.49 -10.18 -14.36
C ILE A 237 18.62 -11.17 -14.55
N ARG A 238 18.33 -12.39 -15.02
CA ARG A 238 19.37 -13.40 -15.28
C ARG A 238 20.41 -12.92 -16.32
N ILE A 239 19.97 -12.28 -17.39
CA ILE A 239 20.86 -11.76 -18.45
C ILE A 239 21.75 -10.63 -17.90
N LEU A 240 21.17 -9.69 -17.14
CA LEU A 240 21.90 -8.59 -16.52
C LEU A 240 22.92 -9.11 -15.49
N THR A 241 22.52 -10.08 -14.65
CA THR A 241 23.37 -10.70 -13.63
C THR A 241 24.57 -11.39 -14.26
N GLU A 242 24.38 -12.24 -15.28
CA GLU A 242 25.50 -12.91 -15.95
C GLU A 242 26.45 -11.88 -16.58
N ARG A 243 25.91 -10.83 -17.21
CA ARG A 243 26.76 -9.80 -17.83
C ARG A 243 27.61 -9.03 -16.83
N LEU A 244 27.04 -8.63 -15.70
CA LEU A 244 27.78 -7.91 -14.67
C LEU A 244 28.77 -8.83 -13.96
N LYS A 245 28.41 -10.10 -13.75
CA LYS A 245 29.30 -11.11 -13.18
C LYS A 245 30.51 -11.39 -14.07
N GLU A 246 30.34 -11.47 -15.39
CA GLU A 246 31.44 -11.55 -16.36
C GLU A 246 32.42 -10.38 -16.23
N ARG A 247 31.89 -9.17 -16.05
CA ARG A 247 32.71 -7.94 -15.96
C ARG A 247 33.39 -7.78 -14.61
N HIS A 248 32.69 -8.11 -13.52
CA HIS A 248 33.17 -7.86 -12.16
C HIS A 248 33.93 -9.07 -11.59
N GLY A 249 33.81 -10.24 -12.21
CA GLY A 249 34.40 -11.51 -11.75
C GLY A 249 33.72 -12.11 -10.51
N ARG A 250 32.73 -11.41 -9.95
CA ARG A 250 31.93 -11.82 -8.79
C ARG A 250 30.59 -11.10 -8.85
N GLU A 251 29.65 -11.62 -8.06
CA GLU A 251 28.38 -10.96 -7.85
C GLU A 251 28.56 -9.97 -6.69
N ASP A 252 28.65 -8.68 -6.98
CA ASP A 252 28.85 -7.60 -6.02
C ASP A 252 27.79 -6.50 -6.22
N PHE A 253 26.62 -6.90 -6.71
CA PHE A 253 25.48 -6.06 -7.04
C PHE A 253 24.18 -6.78 -6.65
N THR A 254 23.11 -6.01 -6.55
CA THR A 254 21.75 -6.48 -6.29
C THR A 254 20.84 -5.94 -7.39
N LEU A 255 20.02 -6.80 -7.97
CA LEU A 255 18.98 -6.40 -8.93
C LEU A 255 17.64 -6.44 -8.21
N ILE A 256 16.88 -5.35 -8.31
CA ILE A 256 15.57 -5.21 -7.71
C ILE A 256 14.60 -4.84 -8.83
N SER A 257 13.63 -5.71 -9.09
CA SER A 257 12.53 -5.40 -10.02
C SER A 257 11.39 -4.67 -9.30
N GLN A 258 10.51 -4.03 -10.07
CA GLN A 258 9.30 -3.40 -9.54
C GLN A 258 8.39 -4.43 -8.85
N GLU A 259 8.28 -5.64 -9.42
CA GLU A 259 7.50 -6.75 -8.86
C GLU A 259 8.04 -7.18 -7.49
N GLN A 260 9.36 -7.31 -7.37
CA GLN A 260 10.00 -7.64 -6.08
C GLN A 260 9.76 -6.54 -5.03
N ALA A 261 9.81 -5.27 -5.44
CA ALA A 261 9.52 -4.16 -4.53
C ALA A 261 8.05 -4.18 -4.05
N LEU A 262 7.11 -4.49 -4.94
CA LEU A 262 5.70 -4.68 -4.61
C LEU A 262 5.47 -5.91 -3.73
N GLU A 263 6.21 -7.00 -3.95
CA GLU A 263 6.14 -8.22 -3.14
C GLU A 263 6.63 -8.01 -1.71
N VAL A 264 7.69 -7.22 -1.52
CA VAL A 264 8.16 -6.84 -0.18
C VAL A 264 7.09 -6.01 0.55
N LEU A 265 6.47 -5.07 -0.16
CA LEU A 265 5.36 -4.28 0.39
C LEU A 265 4.16 -5.16 0.75
N SER A 266 3.74 -6.06 -0.16
CA SER A 266 2.62 -6.97 0.10
C SER A 266 2.92 -7.87 1.28
N SER A 267 4.14 -8.38 1.40
CA SER A 267 4.58 -9.20 2.54
C SER A 267 4.46 -8.44 3.87
N VAL A 268 4.86 -7.16 3.90
CA VAL A 268 4.70 -6.31 5.09
C VAL A 268 3.22 -6.08 5.40
N LEU A 269 2.41 -5.76 4.39
CA LEU A 269 0.98 -5.56 4.54
C LEU A 269 0.26 -6.84 5.01
N ASP A 270 0.70 -8.01 4.56
CA ASP A 270 0.14 -9.31 4.96
C ASP A 270 0.44 -9.59 6.43
N ILE A 271 1.66 -9.30 6.91
CA ILE A 271 2.02 -9.44 8.33
C ILE A 271 1.17 -8.50 9.19
N LEU A 272 1.01 -7.25 8.77
CA LEU A 272 0.14 -6.28 9.46
C LEU A 272 -1.31 -6.75 9.44
N THR A 273 -1.78 -7.28 8.30
CA THR A 273 -3.14 -7.79 8.09
C THR A 273 -3.41 -8.98 8.98
N PHE A 274 -2.44 -9.89 9.11
CA PHE A 274 -2.52 -10.99 10.04
C PHE A 274 -2.56 -10.51 11.50
N ALA A 275 -1.70 -9.57 11.90
CA ALA A 275 -1.65 -9.07 13.27
C ALA A 275 -2.95 -8.37 13.69
N VAL A 276 -3.47 -7.47 12.84
CA VAL A 276 -4.74 -6.77 13.10
C VAL A 276 -5.93 -7.69 12.91
N GLY A 277 -5.87 -8.63 11.96
CA GLY A 277 -6.87 -9.68 11.79
C GLY A 277 -6.97 -10.59 13.01
N ALA A 278 -5.86 -10.92 13.65
CA ALA A 278 -5.83 -11.66 14.91
C ALA A 278 -6.47 -10.85 16.06
N LEU A 279 -6.15 -9.56 16.18
CA LEU A 279 -6.77 -8.66 17.16
C LEU A 279 -8.28 -8.47 16.92
N GLY A 280 -8.66 -8.31 15.65
CA GLY A 280 -10.05 -8.25 15.21
C GLY A 280 -10.79 -9.56 15.47
N GLY A 281 -10.12 -10.70 15.24
CA GLY A 281 -10.61 -12.03 15.57
C GLY A 281 -10.86 -12.21 17.07
N ILE A 282 -9.98 -11.71 17.94
CA ILE A 282 -10.21 -11.70 19.40
C ILE A 282 -11.44 -10.85 19.73
N SER A 283 -11.61 -9.69 19.10
CA SER A 283 -12.78 -8.83 19.32
C SER A 283 -14.08 -9.48 18.83
N LEU A 284 -14.04 -10.20 17.70
CA LEU A 284 -15.13 -11.01 17.20
C LEU A 284 -15.46 -12.17 18.13
N LEU A 285 -14.45 -12.82 18.74
CA LEU A 285 -14.68 -13.85 19.77
C LEU A 285 -15.34 -13.28 21.02
N VAL A 286 -14.93 -12.10 21.48
CA VAL A 286 -15.59 -11.39 22.58
C VAL A 286 -17.06 -11.10 22.22
N GLY A 287 -17.31 -10.65 20.99
CA GLY A 287 -18.66 -10.50 20.43
C GLY A 287 -19.45 -11.81 20.42
N ALA A 288 -18.83 -12.92 19.99
CA ALA A 288 -19.44 -14.25 19.96
C ALA A 288 -19.83 -14.73 21.36
N VAL A 289 -18.96 -14.56 22.35
CA VAL A 289 -19.27 -14.87 23.76
C VAL A 289 -20.40 -13.98 24.28
N GLY A 290 -20.44 -12.71 23.87
CA GLY A 290 -21.54 -11.79 24.14
C GLY A 290 -22.88 -12.32 23.60
N ILE A 291 -22.91 -12.73 22.33
CA ILE A 291 -24.10 -13.33 21.69
C ILE A 291 -24.52 -14.60 22.45
N LEU A 292 -23.60 -15.52 22.70
CA LEU A 292 -23.89 -16.75 23.44
C LEU A 292 -24.53 -16.47 24.81
N THR A 293 -24.00 -15.48 25.52
CA THR A 293 -24.48 -15.11 26.86
C THR A 293 -25.87 -14.49 26.80
N ILE A 294 -26.10 -13.54 25.89
CA ILE A 294 -27.40 -12.89 25.69
C ILE A 294 -28.45 -13.94 25.30
N MET A 295 -28.11 -14.80 24.35
CA MET A 295 -29.03 -15.83 23.86
C MET A 295 -29.35 -16.87 24.94
N THR A 296 -28.36 -17.32 25.71
CA THR A 296 -28.62 -18.25 26.83
C THR A 296 -29.56 -17.64 27.87
N MET A 297 -29.36 -16.36 28.20
CA MET A 297 -30.21 -15.63 29.14
C MET A 297 -31.64 -15.43 28.58
N ALA A 298 -31.77 -15.06 27.31
CA ALA A 298 -33.05 -14.92 26.64
C ALA A 298 -33.84 -16.24 26.64
N VAL A 299 -33.18 -17.38 26.46
CA VAL A 299 -33.83 -18.70 26.55
C VAL A 299 -34.32 -18.96 27.97
N THR A 300 -33.52 -18.67 29.00
CA THR A 300 -33.93 -18.89 30.40
C THR A 300 -35.11 -18.01 30.81
N GLU A 301 -35.14 -16.74 30.41
CA GLU A 301 -36.26 -15.85 30.75
C GLU A 301 -37.53 -16.14 29.94
N ARG A 302 -37.39 -16.58 28.69
CA ARG A 302 -38.53 -16.95 27.83
C ARG A 302 -38.90 -18.43 27.90
N THR A 303 -38.45 -19.17 28.92
CA THR A 303 -38.68 -20.62 29.03
C THR A 303 -40.18 -20.96 28.95
N ALA A 304 -41.03 -20.23 29.70
CA ALA A 304 -42.48 -20.43 29.70
C ALA A 304 -43.14 -20.10 28.35
N GLU A 305 -42.70 -19.03 27.67
CA GLU A 305 -43.19 -18.66 26.33
C GLU A 305 -42.84 -19.73 25.28
N ILE A 306 -41.61 -20.26 25.33
CA ILE A 306 -41.14 -21.33 24.45
C ILE A 306 -41.92 -22.63 24.73
N GLY A 307 -42.16 -22.93 26.01
CA GLY A 307 -42.97 -24.08 26.45
C GLY A 307 -44.40 -24.01 25.92
N LEU A 308 -45.03 -22.83 25.99
CA LEU A 308 -46.38 -22.60 25.43
C LEU A 308 -46.40 -22.77 23.91
N LEU A 309 -45.43 -22.19 23.19
CA LEU A 309 -45.31 -22.36 21.74
C LEU A 309 -45.17 -23.83 21.34
N ARG A 310 -44.35 -24.59 22.07
CA ARG A 310 -44.15 -26.03 21.86
C ARG A 310 -45.41 -26.84 22.19
N ALA A 311 -46.13 -26.50 23.26
CA ALA A 311 -47.40 -27.13 23.63
C ALA A 311 -48.52 -26.89 22.59
N LEU A 312 -48.49 -25.73 21.93
CA LEU A 312 -49.40 -25.38 20.82
C LEU A 312 -48.98 -26.02 19.47
N GLY A 313 -47.91 -26.81 19.44
CA GLY A 313 -47.49 -27.59 18.27
C GLY A 313 -46.35 -26.99 17.44
N ALA A 314 -45.62 -25.98 17.94
CA ALA A 314 -44.44 -25.47 17.25
C ALA A 314 -43.36 -26.56 17.11
N GLN A 315 -42.85 -26.74 15.89
CA GLN A 315 -41.79 -27.70 15.60
C GLN A 315 -40.45 -27.20 16.16
N GLU A 316 -39.56 -28.13 16.55
CA GLU A 316 -38.21 -27.79 17.02
C GLU A 316 -37.44 -26.92 16.04
N LYS A 317 -37.60 -27.19 14.74
CA LYS A 317 -37.00 -26.40 13.66
C LYS A 317 -37.48 -24.95 13.66
N GLN A 318 -38.74 -24.69 13.99
CA GLN A 318 -39.30 -23.33 14.01
C GLN A 318 -38.72 -22.52 15.17
N VAL A 319 -38.62 -23.12 16.36
CA VAL A 319 -37.97 -22.48 17.52
C VAL A 319 -36.48 -22.27 17.26
N LEU A 320 -35.81 -23.27 16.68
CA LEU A 320 -34.40 -23.19 16.29
C LEU A 320 -34.15 -22.01 15.34
N THR A 321 -34.92 -21.90 14.24
CA THR A 321 -34.77 -20.82 13.25
C THR A 321 -35.07 -19.44 13.84
N LEU A 322 -36.00 -19.33 14.79
CA LEU A 322 -36.28 -18.06 15.48
C LEU A 322 -35.05 -17.54 16.23
N PHE A 323 -34.46 -18.36 17.10
CA PHE A 323 -33.28 -17.97 17.89
C PHE A 323 -32.02 -17.80 17.02
N LEU A 324 -31.82 -18.64 16.00
CA LEU A 324 -30.73 -18.41 15.04
C LEU A 324 -30.92 -17.10 14.27
N GLY A 325 -32.16 -16.73 13.95
CA GLY A 325 -32.49 -15.43 13.38
C GLY A 325 -32.09 -14.26 14.28
N GLU A 326 -32.34 -14.33 15.59
CA GLU A 326 -31.88 -13.32 16.56
C GLU A 326 -30.35 -13.17 16.56
N ALA A 327 -29.64 -14.30 16.57
CA ALA A 327 -28.19 -14.31 16.57
C ALA A 327 -27.59 -13.70 15.28
N ILE A 328 -28.17 -14.03 14.12
CA ILE A 328 -27.78 -13.44 12.83
C ILE A 328 -28.08 -11.94 12.80
N LEU A 329 -29.24 -11.51 13.30
CA LEU A 329 -29.60 -10.09 13.32
C LEU A 329 -28.66 -9.29 14.22
N LEU A 330 -28.27 -9.84 15.39
CA LEU A 330 -27.28 -9.22 16.27
C LEU A 330 -25.94 -9.03 15.58
N SER A 331 -25.42 -10.09 14.96
CA SER A 331 -24.11 -10.04 14.34
C SER A 331 -24.10 -9.19 13.08
N ALA A 332 -25.17 -9.22 12.28
CA ALA A 332 -25.32 -8.35 11.11
C ALA A 332 -25.41 -6.87 11.51
N LEU A 333 -26.19 -6.53 12.53
CA LEU A 333 -26.26 -5.14 13.01
C LEU A 333 -24.92 -4.67 13.58
N GLY A 334 -24.24 -5.49 14.37
CA GLY A 334 -22.88 -5.21 14.83
C GLY A 334 -21.90 -5.05 13.67
N GLY A 335 -22.03 -5.89 12.64
CA GLY A 335 -21.23 -5.88 11.43
C GLY A 335 -21.40 -4.62 10.61
N ILE A 336 -22.64 -4.28 10.27
CA ILE A 336 -23.00 -3.05 9.56
C ILE A 336 -22.54 -1.81 10.34
N MET A 337 -22.70 -1.79 11.66
CA MET A 337 -22.20 -0.68 12.49
C MET A 337 -20.67 -0.57 12.43
N GLY A 338 -19.97 -1.70 12.51
CA GLY A 338 -18.51 -1.75 12.33
C GLY A 338 -18.06 -1.27 10.96
N LEU A 339 -18.76 -1.69 9.90
CA LEU A 339 -18.53 -1.24 8.54
C LEU A 339 -18.75 0.25 8.39
N ALA A 340 -19.87 0.78 8.89
CA ALA A 340 -20.18 2.21 8.83
C ALA A 340 -19.12 3.04 9.56
N VAL A 341 -18.66 2.60 10.73
CA VAL A 341 -17.59 3.26 11.49
C VAL A 341 -16.26 3.16 10.76
N GLY A 342 -15.88 1.97 10.28
CA GLY A 342 -14.62 1.74 9.56
C GLY A 342 -14.53 2.57 8.28
N ILE A 343 -15.57 2.54 7.44
CA ILE A 343 -15.66 3.34 6.23
C ILE A 343 -15.69 4.83 6.58
N GLY A 344 -16.45 5.23 7.60
CA GLY A 344 -16.53 6.62 8.05
C GLY A 344 -15.16 7.18 8.47
N ILE A 345 -14.38 6.39 9.22
CA ILE A 345 -13.00 6.75 9.59
C ILE A 345 -12.13 6.84 8.34
N ALA A 346 -12.20 5.85 7.44
CA ALA A 346 -11.41 5.81 6.22
C ALA A 346 -11.66 7.04 5.32
N GLN A 347 -12.92 7.42 5.13
CA GLN A 347 -13.33 8.60 4.37
C GLN A 347 -12.90 9.91 5.05
N THR A 348 -12.96 9.96 6.39
CA THR A 348 -12.49 11.12 7.15
C THR A 348 -10.98 11.31 6.97
N VAL A 349 -10.21 10.22 7.01
CA VAL A 349 -8.76 10.26 6.74
C VAL A 349 -8.49 10.77 5.33
N HIS A 350 -9.21 10.26 4.33
CA HIS A 350 -9.06 10.72 2.95
C HIS A 350 -9.40 12.21 2.78
N PHE A 351 -10.41 12.72 3.50
CA PHE A 351 -10.76 14.14 3.47
C PHE A 351 -9.67 15.05 4.03
N PHE A 352 -9.06 14.68 5.17
CA PHE A 352 -8.00 15.48 5.80
C PHE A 352 -6.63 15.27 5.15
N ALA A 353 -6.39 14.12 4.53
CA ALA A 353 -5.18 13.79 3.83
C ALA A 353 -5.51 13.19 2.45
N PRO A 354 -5.81 14.03 1.43
CA PRO A 354 -6.17 13.56 0.09
C PRO A 354 -5.06 12.75 -0.59
N SER A 355 -3.81 12.97 -0.17
CA SER A 355 -2.65 12.20 -0.62
C SER A 355 -2.53 10.82 0.04
N PHE A 356 -3.33 10.54 1.07
CA PHE A 356 -3.29 9.26 1.75
C PHE A 356 -4.13 8.25 0.96
N PRO A 357 -3.53 7.15 0.51
CA PRO A 357 -4.20 6.25 -0.40
C PRO A 357 -5.12 5.32 0.38
N VAL A 358 -6.42 5.61 0.32
CA VAL A 358 -7.48 4.80 0.92
C VAL A 358 -8.38 4.31 -0.19
N HIS A 359 -8.45 3.00 -0.37
CA HIS A 359 -9.37 2.40 -1.31
C HIS A 359 -10.06 1.23 -0.62
N THR A 360 -11.38 1.30 -0.43
CA THR A 360 -12.15 0.24 0.24
C THR A 360 -12.80 -0.69 -0.79
N PRO A 361 -12.28 -1.90 -1.01
CA PRO A 361 -12.85 -2.82 -1.98
C PRO A 361 -14.14 -3.44 -1.43
N TRP A 362 -15.18 -3.47 -2.26
CA TRP A 362 -16.46 -4.10 -1.91
C TRP A 362 -16.30 -5.56 -1.49
N LEU A 363 -15.34 -6.29 -2.06
CA LEU A 363 -15.06 -7.67 -1.69
C LEU A 363 -14.74 -7.82 -0.19
N TYR A 364 -13.87 -6.97 0.37
CA TYR A 364 -13.52 -7.03 1.79
C TYR A 364 -14.69 -6.62 2.70
N VAL A 365 -15.53 -5.68 2.25
CA VAL A 365 -16.78 -5.32 2.94
C VAL A 365 -17.70 -6.52 3.06
N PHE A 366 -17.94 -7.23 1.95
CA PHE A 366 -18.78 -8.44 1.95
C PHE A 366 -18.17 -9.57 2.79
N LEU A 367 -16.87 -9.79 2.70
CA LEU A 367 -16.19 -10.84 3.48
C LEU A 367 -16.23 -10.55 4.99
N ALA A 368 -16.05 -9.28 5.39
CA ALA A 368 -16.13 -8.90 6.79
C ALA A 368 -17.54 -9.11 7.36
N GLU A 369 -18.58 -8.69 6.63
CA GLU A 369 -19.98 -8.91 7.02
C GLU A 369 -20.33 -10.40 7.10
N LEU A 370 -19.91 -11.17 6.08
CA LEU A 370 -20.11 -12.61 6.06
C LEU A 370 -19.45 -13.30 7.26
N THR A 371 -18.24 -12.84 7.63
CA THR A 371 -17.49 -13.34 8.79
C THR A 371 -18.22 -13.00 10.10
N ALA A 372 -18.76 -11.79 10.23
CA ALA A 372 -19.57 -11.39 11.38
C ALA A 372 -20.79 -12.30 11.56
N VAL A 373 -21.54 -12.49 10.46
CA VAL A 373 -22.75 -13.32 10.44
C VAL A 373 -22.44 -14.76 10.77
N THR A 374 -21.40 -15.35 10.18
CA THR A 374 -21.01 -16.74 10.46
C THR A 374 -20.57 -16.96 11.91
N ILE A 375 -19.83 -16.02 12.50
CA ILE A 375 -19.44 -16.09 13.92
C ILE A 375 -20.66 -15.96 14.83
N GLY A 376 -21.56 -15.01 14.54
CA GLY A 376 -22.81 -14.85 15.29
C GLY A 376 -23.71 -16.07 15.21
N LEU A 377 -23.84 -16.66 14.01
CA LEU A 377 -24.54 -17.91 13.79
C LEU A 377 -23.94 -19.02 14.65
N ALA A 378 -22.62 -19.23 14.58
CA ALA A 378 -21.92 -20.26 15.34
C ALA A 378 -22.13 -20.11 16.86
N ALA A 379 -22.07 -18.88 17.38
CA ALA A 379 -22.34 -18.58 18.79
C ALA A 379 -23.80 -18.84 19.18
N GLY A 380 -24.75 -18.61 18.28
CA GLY A 380 -26.19 -18.79 18.50
C GLY A 380 -26.68 -20.24 18.45
N VAL A 381 -25.94 -21.16 17.82
CA VAL A 381 -26.37 -22.56 17.63
C VAL A 381 -26.65 -23.27 18.97
N ALA A 382 -25.73 -23.20 19.92
CA ALA A 382 -25.86 -23.91 21.19
C ALA A 382 -27.09 -23.48 22.01
N PRO A 383 -27.34 -22.17 22.27
CA PRO A 383 -28.53 -21.74 22.98
C PRO A 383 -29.82 -21.98 22.18
N ALA A 384 -29.80 -21.82 20.85
CA ALA A 384 -30.97 -22.09 20.01
C ALA A 384 -31.37 -23.58 20.05
N LEU A 385 -30.40 -24.49 20.07
CA LEU A 385 -30.65 -25.92 20.24
C LEU A 385 -31.22 -26.25 21.63
N ARG A 386 -30.76 -25.58 22.69
CA ARG A 386 -31.33 -25.74 24.04
C ARG A 386 -32.78 -25.31 24.07
N ALA A 387 -33.11 -24.14 23.50
CA ALA A 387 -34.49 -23.65 23.41
C ALA A 387 -35.40 -24.60 22.64
N ALA A 388 -34.96 -25.08 21.49
CA ALA A 388 -35.74 -25.96 20.63
C ALA A 388 -36.07 -27.31 21.28
N ARG A 389 -35.22 -27.79 22.20
CA ARG A 389 -35.34 -29.09 22.88
C ARG A 389 -35.96 -29.02 24.28
N LEU A 390 -36.46 -27.85 24.70
CA LEU A 390 -37.19 -27.73 25.96
C LEU A 390 -38.43 -28.65 25.95
N ASP A 391 -38.62 -29.39 27.04
CA ASP A 391 -39.83 -30.15 27.29
C ASP A 391 -40.96 -29.17 27.63
N PRO A 392 -42.08 -29.16 26.86
CA PRO A 392 -43.20 -28.26 27.13
C PRO A 392 -43.77 -28.40 28.55
N VAL A 393 -43.74 -29.60 29.13
CA VAL A 393 -44.29 -29.87 30.46
C VAL A 393 -43.38 -29.29 31.55
N GLU A 394 -42.07 -29.51 31.43
CA GLU A 394 -41.10 -28.94 32.38
C GLU A 394 -41.05 -27.41 32.27
N ALA A 395 -41.12 -26.87 31.05
CA ALA A 395 -41.07 -25.43 30.79
C ALA A 395 -42.27 -24.66 31.36
N LEU A 396 -43.45 -25.28 31.45
CA LEU A 396 -44.67 -24.69 32.03
C LEU A 396 -44.79 -24.89 33.54
N HIS A 397 -44.02 -25.82 34.12
CA HIS A 397 -43.94 -26.05 35.57
C HIS A 397 -42.84 -25.23 36.26
N ALA A 398 -42.02 -24.48 35.52
CA ALA A 398 -40.88 -23.75 36.05
C ALA A 398 -41.24 -22.47 36.84
N GLU A 399 -42.49 -22.28 37.23
CA GLU A 399 -42.95 -21.22 38.16
C GLU A 399 -43.32 -21.77 39.55
#